data_AF-A0A9P9HXV6-F1
#
_entry.id   AF-A0A9P9HXV6-F1
#
_cell.length_a   1.000
_cell.length_b   1.000
_cell.length_c   1.000
_cell.angle_alpha   90.00
_cell.angle_beta   90.00
_cell.angle_gamma   90.00
#
_symmetry.space_group_name_H-M   'P 1'
#
loop_
_entity.id
_entity.type
_entity.pdbx_description
1 polymer ?
#
loop_
_entity_poly.entity_id
_entity_poly.type
_entity_poly.pdbx_seq_one_letter_code
_entity_poly.pdbx_strand_id
1 'polypeptide(L)'
;MSSSKKSDRGTSVANDFNQALHETPAFESMRYTANYIRMAKAELSASEYQNLMAGFEEAGKLLPENFNPAAGLWPPEAEDISRRMEDMLKNYDELAGCFKVLVQSARAASMLLKRQQ
;
A
#
# COMPACT_ATOMS: atom_id res chain seq x y z
N MET A 1 29.68 -32.00 -29.61
CA MET A 1 29.61 -31.26 -28.32
C MET A 1 28.47 -30.25 -28.43
N SER A 2 27.30 -30.58 -27.87
CA SER A 2 26.14 -29.69 -27.88
C SER A 2 26.31 -28.61 -26.83
N SER A 3 26.64 -27.39 -27.27
CA SER A 3 26.60 -26.21 -26.40
C SER A 3 25.16 -25.71 -26.33
N SER A 4 24.53 -25.93 -25.19
CA SER A 4 23.19 -25.46 -24.87
C SER A 4 23.25 -23.94 -24.65
N LYS A 5 23.04 -23.14 -25.72
CA LYS A 5 22.76 -21.70 -25.59
C LYS A 5 21.39 -21.53 -24.94
N LYS A 6 21.35 -21.53 -23.61
CA LYS A 6 20.16 -21.13 -22.85
C LYS A 6 19.84 -19.68 -23.23
N SER A 7 18.55 -19.42 -23.45
CA SER A 7 18.01 -18.19 -24.01
C SER A 7 18.27 -16.96 -23.09
N ASP A 8 19.38 -16.25 -23.28
CA ASP A 8 19.70 -14.96 -22.63
C ASP A 8 18.62 -13.88 -22.85
N ARG A 9 17.85 -14.01 -23.93
CA ARG A 9 16.80 -13.07 -24.30
C ARG A 9 15.65 -13.03 -23.29
N GLY A 10 15.32 -14.16 -22.67
CA GLY A 10 14.26 -14.24 -21.66
C GLY A 10 14.67 -13.55 -20.36
N THR A 11 15.93 -13.72 -19.94
CA THR A 11 16.48 -13.06 -18.75
C THR A 11 16.61 -11.56 -18.95
N SER A 12 17.01 -11.10 -20.14
CA SER A 12 17.06 -9.67 -20.48
C SER A 12 15.67 -9.02 -20.39
N VAL A 13 14.66 -9.61 -21.03
CA VAL A 13 13.29 -9.05 -21.03
C VAL A 13 12.71 -9.01 -19.61
N ALA A 14 13.00 -10.01 -18.77
CA ALA A 14 12.57 -10.01 -17.38
C ALA A 14 13.25 -8.90 -16.56
N ASN A 15 14.54 -8.65 -16.79
CA ASN A 15 15.27 -7.55 -16.14
C ASN A 15 14.74 -6.18 -16.58
N ASP A 16 14.53 -5.97 -17.88
CA ASP A 16 14.01 -4.71 -18.42
C ASP A 16 12.61 -4.41 -17.87
N PHE A 17 11.75 -5.43 -17.78
CA PHE A 17 10.43 -5.32 -17.17
C PHE A 17 10.52 -4.97 -15.68
N ASN A 18 11.37 -5.67 -14.91
CA ASN A 18 11.52 -5.40 -13.49
C ASN A 18 12.08 -3.99 -13.23
N GLN A 19 13.03 -3.54 -14.07
CA GLN A 19 13.55 -2.18 -14.02
C GLN A 19 12.44 -1.16 -14.30
N ALA A 20 11.64 -1.36 -15.36
CA ALA A 20 10.51 -0.48 -15.66
C ALA A 20 9.49 -0.40 -14.52
N LEU A 21 9.24 -1.51 -13.81
CA LEU A 21 8.39 -1.51 -12.61
C LEU A 21 8.98 -0.69 -11.47
N HIS A 22 10.28 -0.81 -11.19
CA HIS A 22 10.93 -0.02 -10.16
C HIS A 22 11.04 1.46 -10.51
N GLU A 23 11.15 1.79 -11.80
CA GLU A 23 11.16 3.17 -12.30
C GLU A 23 9.75 3.80 -12.32
N THR A 24 8.69 2.98 -12.28
CA THR A 24 7.30 3.46 -12.25
C THR A 24 6.99 4.11 -10.90
N PRO A 25 6.65 5.41 -10.84
CA PRO A 25 6.37 6.10 -9.59
C PRO A 25 5.22 5.45 -8.81
N ALA A 26 5.40 5.28 -7.49
CA ALA A 26 4.45 4.66 -6.57
C ALA A 26 4.00 3.23 -6.93
N PHE A 27 4.68 2.52 -7.83
CA PHE A 27 4.34 1.13 -8.17
C PHE A 27 4.29 0.24 -6.90
N GLU A 28 5.31 0.31 -6.05
CA GLU A 28 5.34 -0.46 -4.80
C GLU A 28 4.20 -0.10 -3.84
N SER A 29 3.88 1.19 -3.73
CA SER A 29 2.76 1.65 -2.91
C SER A 29 1.41 1.17 -3.45
N MET A 30 1.21 1.19 -4.77
CA MET A 30 0.00 0.67 -5.41
C MET A 30 -0.11 -0.86 -5.25
N ARG A 31 0.99 -1.59 -5.46
CA ARG A 31 1.06 -3.05 -5.30
C ARG A 31 0.76 -3.46 -3.87
N TYR A 32 1.38 -2.80 -2.89
CA TYR A 32 1.12 -3.04 -1.47
C TYR A 32 -0.35 -2.78 -1.12
N THR A 33 -0.89 -1.64 -1.56
CA THR A 33 -2.31 -1.27 -1.33
C THR A 33 -3.27 -2.30 -1.92
N ALA A 34 -3.04 -2.72 -3.16
CA ALA A 34 -3.89 -3.72 -3.82
C ALA A 34 -3.84 -5.08 -3.11
N ASN A 35 -2.66 -5.53 -2.70
CA ASN A 35 -2.50 -6.79 -1.97
C ASN A 35 -3.20 -6.76 -0.62
N TYR A 36 -3.03 -5.68 0.14
CA TYR A 36 -3.70 -5.54 1.43
C TYR A 36 -5.22 -5.54 1.29
N ILE A 37 -5.78 -4.74 0.36
CA ILE A 37 -7.24 -4.71 0.14
C ILE A 37 -7.76 -6.10 -0.24
N ARG A 38 -7.01 -6.85 -1.06
CA ARG A 38 -7.36 -8.23 -1.42
C ARG A 38 -7.42 -9.14 -0.19
N MET A 39 -6.42 -9.06 0.70
CA MET A 39 -6.39 -9.86 1.95
C MET A 39 -7.52 -9.46 2.88
N ALA A 40 -7.72 -8.15 3.11
CA ALA A 40 -8.81 -7.63 3.92
C ALA A 40 -10.20 -8.07 3.43
N LYS A 41 -10.44 -8.10 2.11
CA LYS A 41 -11.70 -8.62 1.54
C LYS A 41 -11.90 -10.11 1.77
N ALA A 42 -10.83 -10.89 1.88
CA ALA A 42 -10.89 -12.33 2.05
C ALA A 42 -11.09 -12.73 3.52
N GLU A 43 -10.51 -11.98 4.45
CA GLU A 43 -10.48 -12.33 5.87
C GLU A 43 -11.56 -11.66 6.71
N LEU A 44 -11.95 -10.43 6.37
CA LEU A 44 -12.89 -9.65 7.17
C LEU A 44 -14.34 -9.94 6.78
N SER A 45 -15.24 -9.81 7.75
CA SER A 45 -16.67 -9.71 7.43
C SER A 45 -16.95 -8.46 6.60
N ALA A 46 -18.10 -8.44 5.90
CA ALA A 46 -18.49 -7.28 5.10
C ALA A 46 -18.55 -5.98 5.92
N SER A 47 -19.00 -6.05 7.17
CA SER A 47 -19.07 -4.88 8.06
C SER A 47 -17.67 -4.42 8.50
N GLU A 48 -16.79 -5.33 8.89
CA GLU A 48 -15.41 -4.99 9.28
C GLU A 48 -14.63 -4.41 8.10
N TYR A 49 -14.81 -4.98 6.90
CA TYR A 49 -14.20 -4.44 5.69
C TYR A 49 -14.70 -3.02 5.37
N GLN A 50 -16.01 -2.76 5.49
CA GLN A 50 -16.56 -1.41 5.29
C GLN A 50 -16.01 -0.42 6.34
N ASN A 51 -15.96 -0.83 7.61
CA ASN A 51 -15.38 -0.03 8.68
C ASN A 51 -13.91 0.29 8.43
N LEU A 52 -13.14 -0.69 7.96
CA LEU A 52 -11.74 -0.52 7.60
C LEU A 52 -11.54 0.49 6.46
N MET A 53 -12.35 0.38 5.39
CA MET A 53 -12.30 1.31 4.26
C MET A 53 -12.66 2.73 4.68
N ALA A 54 -13.69 2.89 5.52
CA ALA A 54 -14.05 4.19 6.10
C ALA A 54 -12.92 4.76 6.96
N GLY A 55 -12.29 3.93 7.79
CA GLY A 55 -11.13 4.31 8.59
C GLY A 55 -9.97 4.82 7.74
N PHE A 56 -9.65 4.16 6.63
CA PHE A 56 -8.63 4.63 5.70
C PHE A 56 -8.96 6.00 5.10
N GLU A 57 -10.21 6.21 4.69
CA GLU A 57 -10.65 7.48 4.11
C GLU A 57 -10.60 8.61 5.14
N GLU A 58 -11.10 8.38 6.35
CA GLU A 58 -11.09 9.37 7.43
C GLU A 58 -9.66 9.74 7.86
N ALA A 59 -8.81 8.73 8.11
CA ALA A 59 -7.41 8.96 8.45
C ALA A 59 -6.70 9.71 7.30
N GLY A 60 -6.95 9.32 6.06
CA GLY A 60 -6.41 9.97 4.87
C GLY A 60 -6.78 11.44 4.76
N LYS A 61 -8.01 11.83 5.10
CA LYS A 61 -8.49 13.23 5.10
C LYS A 61 -7.84 14.08 6.19
N LEU A 62 -7.52 13.47 7.33
CA LEU A 62 -6.89 14.16 8.46
C LEU A 62 -5.40 14.44 8.23
N LEU A 63 -4.73 13.69 7.35
CA LEU A 63 -3.34 13.95 7.04
C LEU A 63 -3.16 15.28 6.27
N PRO A 64 -2.25 16.17 6.70
CA PRO A 64 -2.01 17.46 6.03
C PRO A 64 -1.38 17.27 4.64
N GLU A 65 -1.61 18.20 3.71
CA GLU A 65 -1.10 18.10 2.32
C GLU A 65 0.41 17.89 2.23
N ASN A 66 1.16 18.53 3.12
CA ASN A 66 2.61 18.40 3.29
C ASN A 66 3.03 17.31 4.29
N PHE A 67 2.13 16.38 4.64
CA PHE A 67 2.42 15.29 5.55
C PHE A 67 3.67 14.52 5.07
N ASN A 68 4.68 14.49 5.92
CA ASN A 68 5.89 13.74 5.68
C ASN A 68 5.84 12.44 6.51
N PRO A 69 5.68 11.26 5.89
CA PRO A 69 5.72 9.98 6.58
C PRO A 69 6.99 9.77 7.41
N ALA A 70 8.12 10.34 6.98
CA ALA A 70 9.41 10.23 7.66
C ALA A 70 9.54 11.17 8.88
N ALA A 71 8.70 12.21 8.98
CA ALA A 71 8.65 13.08 10.15
C ALA A 71 7.85 12.46 11.33
N GLY A 72 7.14 11.35 11.07
CA GLY A 72 6.64 10.44 12.11
C GLY A 72 5.43 10.90 12.93
N LEU A 73 5.04 12.17 12.88
CA LEU A 73 3.93 12.68 13.71
C LEU A 73 2.63 12.70 12.90
N TRP A 74 1.78 11.69 13.13
CA TRP A 74 0.39 11.74 12.69
C TRP A 74 -0.41 12.71 13.57
N PRO A 75 -1.42 13.40 13.01
CA PRO A 75 -2.39 14.15 13.81
C PRO A 75 -3.05 13.25 14.87
N PRO A 76 -3.31 13.75 16.09
CA PRO A 76 -3.93 12.97 17.17
C PRO A 76 -5.22 12.26 16.75
N GLU A 77 -6.05 12.92 15.94
CA GLU A 77 -7.31 12.36 15.45
C GLU A 77 -7.06 11.17 14.51
N ALA A 78 -6.02 11.24 13.68
CA ALA A 78 -5.63 10.15 12.79
C ALA A 78 -4.98 9.00 13.57
N GLU A 79 -4.25 9.30 14.64
CA GLU A 79 -3.74 8.31 15.60
C GLU A 79 -4.87 7.53 16.28
N ASP A 80 -5.94 8.21 16.69
CA ASP A 80 -7.10 7.56 17.32
C ASP A 80 -7.87 6.67 16.35
N ILE A 81 -7.97 7.05 15.08
CA ILE A 81 -8.51 6.18 14.03
C ILE A 81 -7.61 4.97 13.83
N SER A 82 -6.30 5.19 13.69
CA SER A 82 -5.33 4.10 13.54
C SER A 82 -5.45 3.10 14.67
N ARG A 83 -5.51 3.56 15.92
CA ARG A 83 -5.64 2.69 17.09
C ARG A 83 -6.93 1.86 17.06
N ARG A 84 -8.07 2.48 16.76
CA ARG A 84 -9.37 1.77 16.64
C ARG A 84 -9.34 0.71 15.55
N MET A 85 -8.73 1.01 14.40
CA MET A 85 -8.62 0.06 13.29
C MET A 85 -7.67 -1.08 13.64
N GLU A 86 -6.53 -0.79 14.27
CA GLU A 86 -5.60 -1.81 14.72
C GLU A 86 -6.20 -2.71 15.81
N ASP A 87 -7.01 -2.17 16.71
CA ASP A 87 -7.74 -2.97 17.71
C ASP A 87 -8.79 -3.90 17.08
N MET A 88 -9.43 -3.49 15.99
CA MET A 88 -10.32 -4.36 15.19
C MET A 88 -9.52 -5.44 14.46
N LEU A 89 -8.34 -5.09 13.95
CA LEU A 89 -7.49 -5.97 13.15
C LEU A 89 -6.58 -6.89 13.97
N LYS A 90 -6.51 -6.73 15.30
CA LYS A 90 -5.54 -7.42 16.18
C LYS A 90 -5.53 -8.95 16.11
N ASN A 91 -6.59 -9.56 15.59
CA ASN A 91 -6.72 -11.02 15.46
C ASN A 91 -6.42 -11.51 14.02
N TYR A 92 -6.04 -10.61 13.11
CA TYR A 92 -5.74 -10.88 11.71
C TYR A 92 -4.25 -10.61 11.47
N ASP A 93 -3.42 -11.64 11.64
CA ASP A 93 -1.96 -11.53 11.64
C ASP A 93 -1.41 -10.85 10.36
N GLU A 94 -2.06 -11.04 9.21
CA GLU A 94 -1.65 -10.45 7.93
C GLU A 94 -2.07 -8.97 7.77
N LEU A 95 -3.01 -8.50 8.58
CA LEU A 95 -3.57 -7.14 8.49
C LEU A 95 -3.12 -6.23 9.65
N ALA A 96 -2.87 -6.81 10.83
CA ALA A 96 -2.45 -6.07 12.01
C ALA A 96 -1.10 -5.36 11.80
N GLY A 97 -0.97 -4.17 12.38
CA GLY A 97 0.23 -3.33 12.33
C GLY A 97 0.47 -2.62 11.00
N CYS A 98 -0.41 -2.80 10.01
CA CYS A 98 -0.21 -2.28 8.66
C CYS A 98 -1.05 -1.03 8.34
N PHE A 99 -1.96 -0.60 9.22
CA PHE A 99 -2.94 0.43 8.90
C PHE A 99 -2.28 1.74 8.44
N LYS A 100 -1.29 2.23 9.21
CA LYS A 100 -0.61 3.49 8.90
C LYS A 100 0.17 3.43 7.59
N VAL A 101 0.88 2.33 7.36
CA VAL A 101 1.66 2.10 6.14
C VAL A 101 0.73 2.15 4.91
N LEU A 102 -0.49 1.64 5.07
CA LEU A 102 -1.48 1.67 4.01
C LEU A 102 -2.03 3.06 3.70
N VAL A 103 -2.41 3.83 4.71
CA VAL A 103 -2.86 5.22 4.51
C VAL A 103 -1.77 6.03 3.82
N GLN A 104 -0.51 5.83 4.22
CA GLN A 104 0.65 6.49 3.61
C GLN A 104 0.86 6.07 2.15
N SER A 105 0.79 4.76 1.87
CA SER A 105 0.95 4.21 0.52
C SER A 105 -0.15 4.69 -0.43
N ALA A 106 -1.40 4.66 0.02
CA ALA A 106 -2.55 5.17 -0.75
C ALA A 106 -2.39 6.66 -1.06
N ARG A 107 -1.96 7.45 -0.08
CA ARG A 107 -1.74 8.89 -0.25
C ARG A 107 -0.59 9.20 -1.21
N ALA A 108 0.52 8.46 -1.14
CA ALA A 108 1.64 8.60 -2.07
C ALA A 108 1.18 8.32 -3.52
N ALA A 109 0.38 7.29 -3.73
CA ALA A 109 -0.22 6.99 -5.03
C ALA A 109 -1.14 8.12 -5.52
N SER A 110 -2.01 8.66 -4.66
CA SER A 110 -2.92 9.77 -5.01
C SER A 110 -2.19 11.07 -5.33
N MET A 111 -1.12 11.43 -4.62
CA MET A 111 -0.35 12.65 -4.91
C MET A 111 0.32 12.59 -6.28
N LEU A 112 0.83 11.42 -6.69
CA LEU A 112 1.46 11.24 -8.00
C LEU A 112 0.44 11.29 -9.13
N LEU A 113 -0.76 10.72 -8.94
CA LEU A 113 -1.86 10.85 -9.90
C LEU A 113 -2.23 12.32 -10.15
N LYS A 114 -2.27 13.15 -9.10
CA LYS A 114 -2.51 14.59 -9.23
C LYS A 114 -1.39 15.36 -9.95
N ARG A 115 -0.15 14.85 -9.96
CA ARG A 115 0.99 15.48 -10.66
C ARG A 115 1.07 15.10 -12.14
N GLN A 116 0.38 14.04 -12.55
CA GLN A 116 0.36 13.54 -13.92
C GLN A 116 -0.87 14.02 -14.72
N GLN A 117 -1.82 14.71 -14.07
CA GLN A 117 -2.98 15.37 -14.67
C GLN A 117 -2.69 16.85 -14.91
#